data_AF-A0ABD0PQS8-F1
#
_entry.id   AF-A0ABD0PQS8-F1
#
_cell.length_a   1.000
_cell.length_b   1.000
_cell.length_c   1.000
_cell.angle_alpha   90.00
_cell.angle_beta   90.00
_cell.angle_gamma   90.00
#
_symmetry.space_group_name_H-M   'P 1'
#
loop_
_entity.id
_entity.type
_entity.pdbx_description
1 polymer ?
#
loop_
_entity_poly.entity_id
_entity_poly.type
_entity_poly.pdbx_seq_one_letter_code
_entity_poly.pdbx_strand_id
1 'polypeptide(L)' 'MTRAAMIILTVFILLLSRCCDANRKLLVFLIDGFRYDYIDDLQNLAGFREIVENGVKVDYLTPDFPSLSYPNYYSLMT' A
#
# COMPACT_ATOMS: atom_id res chain seq x y z
N MET A 1 44.68 -4.91 -4.95
CA MET A 1 43.69 -3.97 -4.36
C MET A 1 42.54 -3.66 -5.33
N THR A 2 42.81 -3.41 -6.62
CA THR A 2 41.78 -3.05 -7.63
C THR A 2 40.78 -4.15 -7.97
N ARG A 3 41.21 -5.41 -8.08
CA ARG A 3 40.31 -6.55 -8.40
C ARG A 3 39.30 -6.86 -7.28
N ALA A 4 39.71 -6.78 -6.02
CA ALA A 4 38.82 -7.01 -4.88
C ALA A 4 37.75 -5.91 -4.78
N ALA A 5 38.12 -4.65 -4.99
CA ALA A 5 37.18 -3.53 -5.02
C ALA A 5 36.14 -3.69 -6.15
N MET A 6 36.57 -4.14 -7.33
CA MET A 6 35.66 -4.38 -8.46
C MET A 6 34.68 -5.53 -8.17
N ILE A 7 35.12 -6.60 -7.49
CA ILE A 7 34.24 -7.71 -7.09
C ILE A 7 33.21 -7.23 -6.06
N ILE A 8 33.62 -6.46 -5.05
CA ILE A 8 32.72 -5.90 -4.04
C ILE A 8 31.67 -5.00 -4.69
N LEU A 9 32.09 -4.13 -5.62
CA LEU A 9 31.18 -3.25 -6.35
C LEU A 9 30.18 -4.05 -7.20
N THR A 10 30.64 -5.08 -7.90
CA THR A 10 29.77 -5.95 -8.71
C THR A 10 28.75 -6.70 -7.86
N VAL A 11 29.17 -7.22 -6.69
CA VAL A 11 28.28 -7.90 -5.73
C VAL A 11 27.26 -6.91 -5.14
N PHE A 12 27.67 -5.70 -4.81
CA PHE A 12 26.78 -4.65 -4.29
C PHE A 12 25.70 -4.26 -5.32
N ILE A 13 26.08 -4.11 -6.59
CA ILE A 13 25.14 -3.83 -7.70
C ILE A 13 24.17 -5.01 -7.89
N LEU A 14 24.64 -6.25 -7.84
CA LEU A 14 23.80 -7.45 -7.95
C LEU A 14 22.79 -7.58 -6.78
N LEU A 15 23.16 -7.15 -5.58
CA LEU A 15 22.26 -7.11 -4.41
C LEU A 15 21.14 -6.08 -4.56
N LEU A 16 21.43 -4.94 -5.18
CA LEU A 16 20.44 -3.88 -5.46
C LEU A 16 19.45 -4.29 -6.56
N SER A 17 19.87 -5.10 -7.54
CA SER A 17 19.04 -5.55 -8.66
C SER A 17 17.94 -6.56 -8.30
N ARG A 18 17.88 -7.05 -7.06
CA ARG A 18 16.85 -8.00 -6.58
C ARG A 18 15.47 -7.39 -6.31
N CYS A 19 15.24 -6.10 -6.59
CA CYS A 19 14.00 -5.44 -6.19
C CYS A 19 12.76 -5.78 -7.05
N CYS A 20 12.96 -6.39 -8.22
CA CYS A 20 11.86 -6.62 -9.17
C CYS A 20 11.16 -7.96 -8.89
N ASP A 21 10.51 -8.04 -7.73
CA ASP A 21 9.60 -9.13 -7.40
C ASP A 21 8.34 -8.99 -8.25
N ALA A 22 8.26 -9.79 -9.31
CA ALA A 22 7.19 -9.73 -10.31
C ALA A 22 5.86 -10.35 -9.84
N ASN A 23 5.74 -10.76 -8.58
CA ASN A 23 4.52 -11.37 -8.04
C ASN A 23 4.07 -10.74 -6.72
N ARG A 24 3.95 -9.40 -6.69
CA ARG A 24 3.25 -8.72 -5.60
C ARG A 24 1.77 -9.05 -5.69
N LYS A 25 1.28 -9.87 -4.76
CA LYS A 25 -0.15 -10.15 -4.62
C LYS A 25 -0.86 -8.88 -4.13
N LEU A 26 -1.98 -8.55 -4.77
CA LEU A 26 -2.86 -7.49 -4.32
C LEU A 26 -3.94 -8.08 -3.41
N LEU A 27 -4.03 -7.55 -2.19
CA LEU A 27 -5.12 -7.82 -1.26
C LEU A 27 -5.92 -6.53 -1.09
N VAL A 28 -7.22 -6.59 -1.35
CA VAL A 28 -8.14 -5.46 -1.19
C VAL A 28 -9.05 -5.73 0.00
N PHE A 29 -9.04 -4.83 0.99
CA PHE A 29 -9.96 -4.85 2.12
C PHE A 29 -11.10 -3.85 1.86
N LEU A 30 -12.34 -4.34 1.81
CA LEU A 30 -13.53 -3.50 1.80
C LEU A 30 -14.10 -3.42 3.21
N ILE A 31 -14.14 -2.22 3.78
CA ILE A 31 -14.73 -1.94 5.10
C ILE A 31 -15.98 -1.09 4.87
N ASP A 32 -17.16 -1.69 5.02
CA ASP A 32 -18.43 -1.00 4.73
C ASP A 32 -18.68 0.16 5.70
N GLY A 33 -19.26 1.25 5.19
CA GLY A 33 -19.62 2.42 5.98
C GLY A 33 -18.44 3.13 6.66
N PHE A 34 -17.20 2.85 6.23
CA PHE A 34 -16.01 3.46 6.80
C PHE A 34 -15.79 4.87 6.26
N ARG A 35 -16.30 5.85 7.00
CA ARG A 35 -16.18 7.27 6.64
C ARG A 35 -14.74 7.76 6.86
N TYR A 36 -14.32 8.74 6.06
CA TYR A 36 -12.93 9.23 6.02
C TYR A 36 -12.39 9.69 7.39
N ASP A 37 -13.24 10.22 8.27
CA ASP A 37 -12.90 10.76 9.59
C ASP A 37 -12.74 9.68 10.68
N TYR A 38 -13.21 8.44 10.45
CA TYR A 38 -13.06 7.37 11.44
C TYR A 38 -11.61 6.90 11.60
N ILE A 39 -10.76 7.15 10.61
CA ILE A 39 -9.35 6.77 10.68
C ILE A 39 -8.61 7.51 11.80
N ASP A 40 -9.05 8.72 12.15
CA ASP A 40 -8.37 9.56 13.13
C ASP A 40 -8.47 8.96 14.54
N ASP A 41 -9.60 8.33 14.86
CA ASP A 41 -9.79 7.60 16.12
C ASP A 41 -9.02 6.26 16.15
N LEU A 42 -8.81 5.65 14.98
CA LEU A 42 -8.27 4.29 14.84
C LEU A 42 -6.73 4.25 14.75
N GLN A 43 -6.04 5.38 14.69
CA GLN A 43 -4.56 5.42 14.77
C GLN A 43 -4.03 4.87 16.10
N ASN A 44 -4.89 4.71 17.11
CA ASN A 44 -4.56 4.03 18.36
C ASN A 44 -4.39 2.50 18.18
N LEU A 45 -4.94 1.93 17.11
CA LEU A 45 -4.80 0.51 16.77
C LEU A 45 -3.52 0.29 15.98
N ALA A 46 -2.64 -0.56 16.50
CA ALA A 46 -1.30 -0.78 15.93
C ALA A 46 -1.32 -1.10 14.43
N GLY A 47 -2.26 -1.93 13.96
CA GLY A 47 -2.35 -2.30 12.55
C GLY A 47 -2.74 -1.14 11.63
N PHE A 48 -3.73 -0.32 12.01
CA PHE A 48 -4.13 0.84 11.22
C PHE A 48 -3.04 1.92 11.21
N ARG A 49 -2.37 2.13 12.35
CA ARG A 49 -1.23 3.04 12.45
C ARG A 49 -0.11 2.63 11.48
N GLU A 50 0.25 1.35 11.46
CA GLU A 50 1.31 0.84 10.59
C GLU A 50 0.98 1.03 9.09
N ILE A 51 -0.28 0.82 8.70
CA ILE A 51 -0.75 1.05 7.32
C ILE A 51 -0.65 2.53 6.94
N VAL A 52 -1.01 3.46 7.84
CA VAL A 52 -0.94 4.89 7.57
C VAL A 52 0.50 5.40 7.54
N GLU A 53 1.35 4.97 8.48
CA GLU A 53 2.75 5.41 8.60
C GLU A 53 3.64 4.87 7.46
N ASN A 54 3.41 3.64 7.02
CA ASN A 54 4.24 2.98 5.99
C ASN A 54 3.55 2.91 4.62
N GLY A 55 2.34 3.42 4.49
CA GLY A 55 1.52 3.37 3.27
C GLY A 55 1.20 4.76 2.73
N VAL A 56 0.10 4.83 1.96
CA VAL A 56 -0.41 6.07 1.37
C VAL A 56 -1.85 6.25 1.83
N LYS A 57 -2.16 7.41 2.43
CA LYS A 57 -3.49 7.84 2.83
C LYS A 57 -3.91 9.05 2.01
N VAL A 58 -5.17 9.07 1.57
CA VAL A 58 -5.84 10.25 0.99
C VAL A 58 -6.80 10.85 2.01
N ASP A 59 -7.18 12.12 1.84
CA ASP A 59 -8.06 12.82 2.79
C ASP A 59 -9.47 12.20 2.83
N TYR A 60 -10.03 11.83 1.67
CA TYR A 60 -11.31 11.14 1.55
C TYR A 60 -11.48 10.52 0.15
N LEU A 61 -12.46 9.63 -0.01
CA LEU A 61 -12.93 9.13 -1.29
C LEU A 61 -14.36 9.66 -1.54
N THR A 62 -14.65 10.05 -2.78
CA THR A 62 -16.02 10.44 -3.18
C THR A 62 -16.75 9.19 -3.66
N PRO A 63 -17.85 8.77 -3.01
CA PRO A 63 -18.62 7.61 -3.46
C PRO A 63 -19.48 7.94 -4.68
N ASP A 64 -19.78 6.93 -5.48
CA ASP A 64 -20.79 7.01 -6.52
C ASP A 64 -22.18 7.21 -5.89
N PHE A 65 -23.03 7.99 -6.58
CA PHE A 65 -24.42 8.19 -6.19
C PHE A 65 -25.34 7.12 -6.83
N PRO A 66 -26.24 6.48 -6.06
CA PRO A 66 -26.45 6.65 -4.63
C PRO A 66 -25.33 5.98 -3.82
N SER A 67 -25.00 6.56 -2.65
CA SER A 67 -23.93 6.08 -1.75
C SER A 67 -24.33 4.80 -1.00
N LEU A 68 -24.67 3.76 -1.75
CA LEU A 68 -25.03 2.43 -1.29
C LEU A 68 -23.87 1.47 -1.52
N SER A 69 -23.80 0.40 -0.71
CA SER A 69 -22.71 -0.57 -0.74
C SER A 69 -22.55 -1.22 -2.12
N TYR A 70 -23.63 -1.75 -2.71
CA TYR A 70 -23.53 -2.51 -3.97
C TYR A 70 -23.03 -1.68 -5.18
N PRO A 71 -23.60 -0.50 -5.50
CA PRO A 71 -23.08 0.35 -6.57
C PRO A 71 -21.61 0.73 -6.38
N ASN A 72 -21.22 1.11 -5.16
CA ASN A 72 -19.85 1.55 -4.87
C ASN A 72 -18.85 0.39 -4.95
N TYR A 73 -19.17 -0.80 -4.42
CA TYR A 73 -18.29 -1.96 -4.53
C TYR A 73 -18.07 -2.38 -5.97
N TYR A 74 -19.12 -2.33 -6.79
CA TYR A 74 -19.00 -2.67 -8.20
C TYR A 74 -18.14 -1.64 -8.94
N SER A 75 -18.36 -0.34 -8.70
CA SER A 75 -17.56 0.74 -9.31
C SER A 75 -16.06 0.66 -9.01
N LEU A 76 -15.65 0.16 -7.84
CA LEU A 76 -14.24 0.00 -7.48
C LEU A 76 -13.58 -1.19 -8.18
N MET A 77 -14.38 -2.13 -8.68
CA MET A 77 -13.92 -3.40 -9.23
C MET A 77 -14.00 -3.46 -10.77
N THR A 78 -14.49 -2.40 -11.42
CA THR A 78 -14.66 -2.30 -12.88
C THR A 78 -14.13 -0.96 -13.40
#